data_AF-A0A6L7WP50-F1
#
_entry.id   AF-A0A6L7WP50-F1
#
_cell.length_a   1.000
_cell.length_b   1.000
_cell.length_c   1.000
_cell.angle_alpha   90.00
_cell.angle_beta   90.00
_cell.angle_gamma   90.00
#
_symmetry.space_group_name_H-M   'P 1'
#
loop_
_entity.id
_entity.type
_entity.pdbx_description
1 polymer ?
#
loop_
_entity_poly.entity_id
_entity_poly.type
_entity_poly.pdbx_seq_one_letter_code
_entity_poly.pdbx_strand_id
1 'polypeptide(L)'
;MNSEAARIEHLKLIQGVVDRLSRNSFAVKSVATAATAALVAFTAGTEAPVAALAGVTVLPLWVLDALFLDRERGFRRLYDSVRRGAPLEHGHSDYFTMGVPSAGHRHSLLRAASSASLSLFYVSLLVLVGVSALVTLV
;
A
#
# COMPACT_ATOMS: atom_id res chain seq x y z
N MET A 1 28.24 6.91 -23.58
CA MET A 1 27.79 6.67 -22.19
C MET A 1 28.03 5.20 -21.89
N ASN A 2 28.81 4.84 -20.86
CA ASN A 2 29.06 3.43 -20.53
C ASN A 2 27.72 2.73 -20.23
N SER A 3 27.44 1.59 -20.87
CA SER A 3 26.17 0.85 -20.69
C SER A 3 25.91 0.49 -19.22
N GLU A 4 26.97 0.27 -18.46
CA GLU A 4 26.94 0.05 -17.02
C GLU A 4 26.47 1.28 -16.23
N ALA A 5 26.92 2.48 -16.60
CA ALA A 5 26.48 3.72 -15.96
C ALA A 5 25.00 3.99 -16.21
N ALA A 6 24.51 3.76 -17.44
CA ALA A 6 23.09 3.88 -17.78
C ALA A 6 22.22 2.91 -16.96
N ARG A 7 22.70 1.68 -16.77
CA ARG A 7 22.02 0.66 -15.98
C ARG A 7 21.96 1.00 -14.48
N ILE A 8 23.07 1.48 -13.91
CA ILE A 8 23.11 1.94 -12.52
C ILE A 8 22.10 3.08 -12.31
N GLU A 9 22.02 4.01 -13.26
CA GLU A 9 21.09 5.14 -13.17
C GLU A 9 19.62 4.68 -13.27
N HIS A 10 19.31 3.74 -14.17
CA HIS A 10 17.97 3.15 -14.26
C HIS A 10 17.58 2.44 -12.95
N LEU A 11 18.49 1.69 -12.33
CA LEU A 11 18.24 1.06 -11.02
C LEU A 11 17.97 2.10 -9.91
N LYS A 12 18.69 3.23 -9.91
CA LYS A 12 18.42 4.34 -8.97
C LYS A 12 17.04 4.96 -9.19
N LEU A 13 16.62 5.15 -10.44
CA LEU A 13 15.29 5.66 -10.75
C LEU A 13 14.19 4.71 -10.24
N ILE A 14 14.33 3.40 -10.48
CA ILE A 14 13.39 2.40 -9.97
C ILE A 14 13.36 2.42 -8.44
N GLN A 15 14.53 2.45 -7.79
CA GLN A 15 14.63 2.53 -6.32
C GLN A 15 13.94 3.80 -5.79
N GLY A 16 14.12 4.95 -6.45
CA GLY A 16 13.44 6.20 -6.09
C GLY A 16 11.91 6.09 -6.13
N VAL A 17 11.36 5.30 -7.08
CA VAL A 17 9.92 5.02 -7.13
C VAL A 17 9.49 4.11 -5.97
N VAL A 18 10.25 3.06 -5.68
CA VAL A 18 9.99 2.15 -4.54
C VAL A 18 9.97 2.94 -3.22
N ASP A 19 10.94 3.82 -3.00
CA ASP A 19 11.01 4.64 -1.79
C ASP A 19 9.80 5.60 -1.69
N ARG A 20 9.34 6.16 -2.83
CA ARG A 20 8.15 7.01 -2.86
C ARG A 20 6.89 6.21 -2.52
N LEU A 21 6.76 4.99 -3.02
CA LEU A 21 5.63 4.10 -2.71
C LEU A 21 5.62 3.69 -1.23
N SER A 22 6.78 3.35 -0.66
CA SER A 22 6.93 3.04 0.76
C SER A 22 6.54 4.23 1.64
N ARG A 23 7.00 5.44 1.31
CA ARG A 23 6.65 6.67 2.05
C ARG A 23 5.14 6.96 1.97
N ASN A 24 4.53 6.77 0.82
CA ASN A 24 3.10 7.04 0.66
C ASN A 24 2.23 6.01 1.40
N SER A 25 2.61 4.72 1.40
CA SER A 25 1.96 3.69 2.23
C SER A 25 2.04 4.04 3.73
N PHE A 26 3.20 4.49 4.21
CA PHE A 26 3.33 4.94 5.60
C PHE A 26 2.42 6.13 5.92
N ALA A 27 2.31 7.11 5.02
CA ALA A 27 1.42 8.25 5.17
C ALA A 27 -0.07 7.85 5.23
N VAL A 28 -0.49 6.87 4.43
CA VAL A 28 -1.87 6.34 4.50
C VAL A 28 -2.15 5.71 5.86
N LYS A 29 -1.19 4.97 6.43
CA LYS A 29 -1.33 4.36 7.76
C LYS A 29 -1.39 5.38 8.89
N SER A 30 -0.59 6.45 8.84
CA SER A 30 -0.65 7.50 9.86
C SER A 30 -1.99 8.22 9.84
N VAL A 31 -2.52 8.52 8.65
CA VAL A 31 -3.86 9.10 8.48
C VAL A 31 -4.95 8.12 8.96
N ALA A 32 -4.83 6.82 8.67
CA ALA A 32 -5.77 5.82 9.17
C ALA A 32 -5.76 5.73 10.71
N THR A 33 -4.58 5.85 11.33
CA THR A 33 -4.44 5.87 12.79
C THR A 33 -5.11 7.10 13.39
N ALA A 34 -4.86 8.28 12.82
CA ALA A 34 -5.47 9.54 13.26
C ALA A 34 -7.00 9.52 13.10
N ALA A 35 -7.50 9.02 11.96
CA ALA A 35 -8.93 8.84 11.72
C ALA A 35 -9.55 7.91 12.77
N THR A 36 -8.89 6.79 13.08
CA THR A 36 -9.39 5.85 14.10
C THR A 36 -9.42 6.48 15.49
N ALA A 37 -8.40 7.25 15.87
CA ALA A 37 -8.41 7.97 17.15
C ALA A 37 -9.56 8.98 17.24
N ALA A 38 -9.83 9.72 16.16
CA ALA A 38 -10.97 10.64 16.08
C ALA A 38 -12.31 9.89 16.17
N LEU A 39 -12.43 8.73 15.54
CA LEU A 39 -13.62 7.87 15.63
C LEU A 39 -13.86 7.39 17.06
N VAL A 40 -12.83 6.91 17.75
CA VAL A 40 -12.93 6.47 19.16
C VAL A 40 -13.33 7.64 20.07
N ALA A 41 -12.79 8.84 19.85
CA ALA A 41 -13.21 10.02 20.59
C ALA A 41 -14.69 10.38 20.31
N PHE A 42 -15.14 10.21 19.07
CA PHE A 42 -16.51 10.47 18.66
C PHE A 42 -17.52 9.47 19.25
N THR A 43 -17.13 8.21 19.47
CA THR A 43 -18.04 7.19 20.06
C THR A 43 -18.46 7.56 21.49
N ALA A 44 -17.63 8.30 22.24
CA ALA A 44 -17.93 8.69 23.62
C ALA A 44 -19.17 9.59 23.79
N GLY A 45 -19.68 10.21 22.71
CA GLY A 45 -20.85 11.09 22.74
C GLY A 45 -21.95 10.72 21.75
N THR A 46 -21.91 9.52 21.16
CA THR A 46 -22.86 9.10 20.11
C THR A 46 -23.39 7.70 20.32
N GLU A 47 -24.60 7.46 19.81
CA GLU A 47 -25.25 6.15 19.83
C GLU A 47 -24.45 5.09 19.05
N ALA A 48 -24.35 3.88 19.60
CA ALA A 48 -23.59 2.76 19.05
C ALA A 48 -23.76 2.48 17.53
N PRO A 49 -24.95 2.56 16.90
CA PRO A 49 -25.09 2.35 15.45
C PRO A 49 -24.38 3.41 14.60
N VAL A 50 -24.26 4.65 15.08
CA VAL A 50 -23.57 5.74 14.37
C VAL A 50 -22.05 5.53 14.43
N ALA A 51 -21.54 5.07 15.57
CA ALA A 51 -20.15 4.68 15.76
C ALA A 51 -19.72 3.53 14.83
N ALA A 52 -20.56 2.51 14.67
CA ALA A 52 -20.29 1.37 13.80
C ALA A 52 -20.20 1.76 12.32
N LEU A 53 -21.06 2.68 11.87
CA LEU A 53 -21.03 3.19 10.49
C LEU A 53 -19.74 3.96 10.20
N ALA A 54 -19.19 4.63 11.21
CA ALA A 54 -17.99 5.43 11.06
C ALA A 54 -16.72 4.57 10.82
N GLY A 55 -16.68 3.33 11.32
CA GLY A 55 -15.63 2.35 11.03
C GLY A 55 -15.54 1.95 9.54
N VAL A 56 -16.62 2.10 8.77
CA VAL A 56 -16.63 1.85 7.32
C VAL A 56 -15.65 2.77 6.57
N THR A 57 -15.37 3.97 7.11
CA THR A 57 -14.42 4.92 6.51
C THR A 57 -12.97 4.42 6.50
N VAL A 58 -12.66 3.39 7.28
CA VAL A 58 -11.34 2.75 7.32
C VAL A 58 -11.13 1.82 6.11
N LEU A 59 -12.20 1.29 5.51
CA LEU A 59 -12.11 0.34 4.39
C LEU A 59 -11.46 0.94 3.12
N PRO A 60 -11.82 2.15 2.66
CA PRO A 60 -11.14 2.77 1.51
C PRO A 60 -9.64 2.99 1.75
N LEU A 61 -9.25 3.34 2.98
CA LEU A 61 -7.83 3.52 3.35
C LEU A 61 -7.07 2.19 3.28
N TRP A 62 -7.70 1.09 3.68
CA TRP A 62 -7.11 -0.25 3.57
C TRP A 62 -6.91 -0.68 2.10
N VAL A 63 -7.90 -0.44 1.25
CA VAL A 63 -7.78 -0.71 -0.20
C VAL A 63 -6.66 0.13 -0.82
N LEU A 64 -6.55 1.39 -0.42
CA LEU A 64 -5.51 2.29 -0.90
C LEU A 64 -4.11 1.84 -0.47
N ASP A 65 -3.94 1.38 0.77
CA ASP A 65 -2.66 0.85 1.26
C ASP A 65 -2.27 -0.46 0.54
N ALA A 66 -3.24 -1.33 0.26
CA ALA A 66 -3.03 -2.54 -0.54
C ALA A 66 -2.59 -2.22 -1.98
N LEU A 67 -3.14 -1.16 -2.57
CA LEU A 67 -2.79 -0.65 -3.89
C LEU A 67 -1.34 -0.12 -3.96
N PHE A 68 -0.82 0.46 -2.87
CA PHE A 68 0.59 0.87 -2.80
C PHE A 68 1.52 -0.33 -2.69
N LEU A 69 1.17 -1.31 -1.85
CA LEU A 69 1.97 -2.53 -1.68
C LEU A 69 2.07 -3.35 -2.97
N ASP A 70 0.97 -3.46 -3.72
CA ASP A 70 0.95 -4.18 -4.99
C ASP A 70 1.87 -3.52 -6.03
N ARG A 71 1.78 -2.20 -6.17
CA ARG A 71 2.68 -1.42 -7.05
C ARG A 71 4.13 -1.56 -6.64
N GLU A 72 4.42 -1.50 -5.34
CA GLU A 72 5.78 -1.66 -4.83
C GLU A 72 6.37 -3.03 -5.21
N ARG A 73 5.60 -4.11 -5.05
CA ARG A 73 6.01 -5.46 -5.48
C ARG A 73 6.29 -5.51 -6.97
N GLY A 74 5.49 -4.82 -7.78
CA GLY A 74 5.72 -4.67 -9.23
C GLY A 74 7.06 -4.00 -9.55
N PHE A 75 7.36 -2.87 -8.90
CA PHE A 75 8.63 -2.16 -9.09
C PHE A 75 9.84 -2.95 -8.56
N ARG A 76 9.70 -3.71 -7.46
CA ARG A 76 10.77 -4.61 -6.99
C ARG A 76 11.09 -5.73 -7.99
N ARG A 77 10.08 -6.30 -8.66
CA ARG A 77 10.31 -7.28 -9.74
C ARG A 77 11.00 -6.66 -10.95
N LEU A 78 10.65 -5.42 -11.30
CA LEU A 78 11.32 -4.66 -12.35
C LEU A 78 12.78 -4.35 -11.98
N TYR A 79 13.04 -4.02 -10.72
CA TYR A 79 14.41 -3.84 -10.22
C TYR A 79 15.23 -5.13 -10.38
N ASP A 80 14.67 -6.27 -9.98
CA ASP A 80 15.35 -7.57 -10.10
C ASP A 80 15.58 -8.00 -11.55
N SER A 81 14.71 -7.66 -12.50
CA SER A 81 14.92 -7.96 -13.92
C SER A 81 16.08 -7.13 -14.50
N VAL A 82 16.13 -5.82 -14.23
CA VAL A 82 17.21 -4.93 -14.65
C VAL A 82 18.54 -5.30 -13.97
N ARG A 83 18.51 -5.72 -12.69
CA ARG A 83 19.69 -6.21 -11.96
C ARG A 83 20.23 -7.55 -12.47
N ARG A 84 19.40 -8.43 -13.02
CA ARG A 84 19.87 -9.70 -13.60
C ARG A 84 20.38 -9.58 -15.03
N GLY A 85 20.26 -8.40 -15.64
CA GLY A 85 20.75 -8.17 -17.01
C GLY A 85 19.92 -8.93 -18.04
N ALA A 86 18.65 -9.22 -17.73
CA ALA A 86 17.74 -9.79 -18.72
C ALA A 86 17.77 -8.88 -19.96
N PRO A 87 17.96 -9.43 -21.18
CA PRO A 87 17.75 -8.66 -22.38
C PRO A 87 16.31 -8.17 -22.30
N LEU A 88 16.10 -6.86 -22.34
CA LEU A 88 14.77 -6.32 -22.59
C LEU A 88 14.30 -7.03 -23.86
N GLU A 89 13.22 -7.81 -23.79
CA GLU A 89 12.71 -8.63 -24.92
C GLU A 89 12.43 -7.80 -26.19
N HIS A 90 12.53 -6.48 -26.10
CA HIS A 90 12.52 -5.56 -27.21
C HIS A 90 13.95 -5.07 -27.39
N GLY A 91 14.72 -5.78 -28.22
CA GLY A 91 15.97 -5.24 -28.73
C GLY A 91 15.63 -3.93 -29.43
N HIS A 92 15.90 -2.81 -28.76
CA HIS A 92 16.12 -1.43 -29.22
C HIS A 92 16.08 -0.54 -27.97
N SER A 93 17.23 0.06 -27.62
CA SER A 93 17.45 1.40 -27.02
C SER A 93 16.48 2.03 -25.99
N ASP A 94 15.56 1.33 -25.35
CA ASP A 94 14.62 1.93 -24.41
C ASP A 94 15.07 1.71 -22.96
N TYR A 95 16.21 2.32 -22.61
CA TYR A 95 16.88 2.19 -21.31
C TYR A 95 16.05 2.72 -20.11
N PHE A 96 14.85 3.25 -20.32
CA PHE A 96 14.03 3.91 -19.30
C PHE A 96 12.54 3.55 -19.31
N THR A 97 12.15 2.40 -19.89
CA THR A 97 10.75 1.97 -19.80
C THR A 97 10.42 1.52 -18.38
N MET A 98 9.64 2.33 -17.65
CA MET A 98 9.05 1.96 -16.35
C MET A 98 7.72 1.22 -16.49
N GLY A 99 7.59 0.39 -17.53
CA GLY A 99 6.42 -0.45 -17.73
C GLY A 99 6.44 -1.62 -16.76
N VAL A 100 5.76 -1.51 -15.62
CA VAL A 100 5.51 -2.68 -14.77
C VAL A 100 4.51 -3.57 -15.53
N PRO A 101 4.83 -4.85 -15.83
CA PRO A 101 3.89 -5.72 -16.52
C PRO A 101 2.60 -5.82 -15.70
N SER A 102 1.51 -5.25 -16.22
CA SER A 102 0.20 -5.23 -15.56
C SER A 102 -0.49 -6.60 -15.50
N ALA A 103 0.18 -7.66 -15.96
CA ALA A 103 -0.33 -9.03 -16.01
C ALA A 103 -0.61 -9.56 -14.59
N GLY A 104 -1.88 -9.55 -14.19
CA GLY A 104 -2.37 -10.21 -12.96
C GLY A 104 -2.94 -9.32 -11.85
N HIS A 105 -3.23 -8.03 -12.12
CA HIS A 105 -3.66 -7.04 -11.10
C HIS A 105 -4.81 -7.49 -10.17
N ARG A 106 -5.83 -8.21 -10.65
CA ARG A 106 -7.00 -8.57 -9.81
C ARG A 106 -6.65 -9.59 -8.72
N HIS A 107 -5.80 -10.57 -9.01
CA HIS A 107 -5.37 -11.56 -8.01
C HIS A 107 -4.30 -11.02 -7.06
N SER A 108 -3.48 -10.06 -7.51
CA SER A 108 -2.44 -9.46 -6.69
C SER A 108 -2.98 -8.44 -5.69
N LEU A 109 -4.01 -7.66 -6.05
CA LEU A 109 -4.66 -6.71 -5.15
C LEU A 109 -5.40 -7.37 -3.99
N LEU A 110 -6.16 -8.44 -4.25
CA LEU A 110 -6.85 -9.19 -3.19
C LEU A 110 -5.84 -9.86 -2.24
N ARG A 111 -4.72 -10.35 -2.79
CA ARG A 111 -3.64 -10.97 -2.02
C ARG A 111 -2.72 -9.95 -1.32
N ALA A 112 -2.68 -8.72 -1.81
CA ALA A 112 -2.02 -7.59 -1.15
C ALA A 112 -2.89 -7.05 -0.02
N ALA A 113 -4.20 -6.91 -0.25
CA ALA A 113 -5.15 -6.51 0.78
C ALA A 113 -5.21 -7.54 1.93
N SER A 114 -5.14 -8.84 1.62
CA SER A 114 -5.04 -9.91 2.62
C SER A 114 -3.62 -10.18 3.14
N SER A 115 -2.63 -9.34 2.79
CA SER A 115 -1.27 -9.49 3.31
C SER A 115 -1.29 -9.33 4.84
N ALA A 116 -0.67 -10.28 5.55
CA ALA A 116 -0.70 -10.37 7.02
C ALA A 116 -0.28 -9.07 7.73
N SER A 117 0.61 -8.28 7.11
CA SER A 117 1.04 -6.98 7.61
C SER A 117 -0.03 -5.89 7.56
N LEU A 118 -0.90 -5.91 6.53
CA LEU A 118 -2.03 -4.99 6.43
C LEU A 118 -3.21 -5.47 7.27
N SER A 119 -3.52 -6.77 7.21
CA SER A 119 -4.66 -7.29 7.95
C SER A 119 -4.46 -7.11 9.44
N LEU A 120 -3.27 -7.35 9.99
CA LEU A 120 -3.00 -7.18 11.43
C LEU A 120 -3.22 -5.72 11.86
N PHE A 121 -2.77 -4.76 11.07
CA PHE A 121 -2.93 -3.34 11.36
C PHE A 121 -4.40 -2.91 11.30
N TYR A 122 -5.08 -3.16 10.19
CA TYR A 122 -6.48 -2.73 10.02
C TYR A 122 -7.47 -3.50 10.91
N VAL A 123 -7.22 -4.79 11.18
CA VAL A 123 -8.00 -5.56 12.16
C VAL A 123 -7.84 -4.98 13.55
N SER A 124 -6.62 -4.60 13.97
CA SER A 124 -6.44 -3.96 15.28
C SER A 124 -7.21 -2.65 15.44
N LEU A 125 -7.30 -1.84 14.37
CA LEU A 125 -8.09 -0.60 14.35
C LEU A 125 -9.60 -0.90 14.43
N LEU A 126 -10.09 -1.87 13.68
CA LEU A 126 -11.50 -2.28 13.72
C LEU A 126 -11.89 -2.86 15.08
N VAL A 127 -11.02 -3.68 15.69
CA VAL A 127 -11.24 -4.21 17.04
C VAL A 127 -11.30 -3.07 18.06
N LEU A 128 -10.39 -2.08 17.96
CA LEU A 128 -10.39 -0.93 18.86
C LEU A 128 -11.71 -0.14 18.79
N VAL A 129 -12.21 0.14 17.58
CA VAL A 129 -13.50 0.83 17.38
C VAL A 129 -14.67 -0.04 17.86
N GLY A 130 -14.62 -1.35 17.62
CA GLY A 130 -15.66 -2.27 18.09
C GLY A 130 -15.75 -2.34 19.62
N VAL A 131 -14.60 -2.39 20.30
CA VAL A 131 -14.54 -2.37 21.76
C VAL A 131 -15.03 -1.03 22.30
N SER A 132 -14.65 0.11 21.69
CA SER A 132 -15.12 1.42 22.15
C SER A 132 -16.65 1.56 22.01
N ALA A 133 -17.23 1.05 20.92
CA ALA A 133 -18.67 1.03 20.71
C ALA A 133 -19.42 0.10 21.70
N LEU A 134 -18.82 -1.04 22.08
CA LEU A 134 -19.38 -1.94 23.08
C LEU A 134 -19.41 -1.28 24.47
N VAL A 135 -18.32 -0.61 24.86
CA VAL A 135 -18.23 0.09 26.14
C VAL A 135 -19.27 1.19 26.26
N THR A 136 -19.60 1.88 25.16
CA THR A 136 -20.65 2.91 25.15
C THR A 136 -22.08 2.34 25.23
N LEU A 137 -22.25 1.03 25.02
CA LEU A 137 -23.56 0.36 25.05
C LEU A 137 -23.88 -0.25 26.44
N VAL A 138 -22.87 -0.47 27.28
CA VAL A 138 -22.99 -1.04 28.65
C VAL A 138 -23.14 0.07 29.66
#